data_AF-A0A918Z8U3-F1
#
_entry.id   AF-A0A918Z8U3-F1
#
_cell.length_a   1.000
_cell.length_b   1.000
_cell.length_c   1.000
_cell.angle_alpha   90.00
_cell.angle_beta   90.00
_cell.angle_gamma   90.00
#
_symmetry.space_group_name_H-M   'P 1'
#
loop_
_entity.id
_entity.type
_entity.pdbx_description
1 polymer ?
#
loop_
_entity_poly.entity_id
_entity_poly.type
_entity_poly.pdbx_seq_one_letter_code
_entity_poly.pdbx_strand_id
1 'polypeptide(L)' 'MAPQRLWAASSTSTSSSTFYASPSVRCPARWRVTLPDGRWTTVIAALTRDGGSLPTPDYLEV' A
#
# COMPACT_ATOMS: atom_id res chain seq x y z
N MET A 1 44.93 2.70 -22.28
CA MET A 1 43.60 3.29 -22.01
C MET A 1 42.60 2.13 -22.06
N ALA A 2 42.17 1.61 -20.91
CA ALA A 2 41.35 0.39 -20.82
C ALA A 2 39.85 0.74 -20.83
N PRO A 3 38.98 -0.06 -21.50
CA PRO A 3 37.55 0.21 -21.54
C PRO A 3 36.91 -0.13 -20.19
N GLN A 4 36.20 0.85 -19.62
CA GLN A 4 35.50 0.68 -18.36
C GLN A 4 34.22 -0.12 -18.61
N ARG A 5 34.16 -1.35 -18.08
CA ARG A 5 32.98 -2.22 -18.15
C ARG A 5 31.97 -1.74 -17.11
N LEU A 6 31.01 -0.92 -17.52
CA LEU A 6 29.88 -0.49 -16.71
C LEU A 6 29.01 -1.71 -16.38
N TRP A 7 29.10 -2.19 -15.14
CA TRP A 7 28.09 -3.05 -14.56
C TRP A 7 26.89 -2.15 -14.22
N ALA A 8 25.72 -2.42 -14.78
CA ALA A 8 24.51 -1.74 -14.36
C ALA A 8 24.20 -2.19 -12.93
N ALA A 9 24.27 -1.28 -11.97
CA ALA A 9 23.74 -1.51 -10.63
C ALA A 9 22.22 -1.72 -10.76
N SER A 10 21.71 -2.91 -10.47
CA SER A 10 20.27 -3.15 -10.42
C SER A 10 19.69 -2.47 -9.19
N SER A 11 19.15 -1.26 -9.34
CA SER A 11 18.44 -0.58 -8.26
C SER A 11 16.99 -1.08 -8.21
N THR A 12 16.66 -1.89 -7.20
CA THR A 12 15.27 -2.27 -6.92
C THR A 12 14.65 -1.20 -6.02
N SER A 13 13.58 -0.56 -6.47
CA SER A 13 12.80 0.38 -5.65
C SER A 13 11.43 -0.21 -5.37
N THR A 14 11.02 -0.17 -4.10
CA THR A 14 9.67 -0.53 -3.67
C THR A 14 8.94 0.74 -3.27
N SER A 15 7.76 0.95 -3.82
CA SER A 15 6.87 2.05 -3.44
C SER A 15 5.64 1.46 -2.75
N SER A 16 5.31 1.98 -1.57
CA SER A 16 4.12 1.62 -0.80
C SER A 16 3.35 2.88 -0.45
N SER A 17 2.04 2.74 -0.29
CA SER A 17 1.15 3.81 0.16
C SER A 17 0.11 3.20 1.09
N THR A 18 -0.37 4.00 2.03
CA THR A 18 -1.41 3.62 2.99
C THR A 18 -2.61 4.49 2.78
N PHE A 19 -3.80 3.91 2.76
CA PHE A 19 -5.05 4.65 2.72
C PHE A 19 -6.02 4.16 3.80
N TYR A 20 -6.93 5.06 4.17
CA TYR A 20 -7.96 4.79 5.16
C TYR A 20 -9.30 4.69 4.46
N ALA A 21 -10.07 3.66 4.83
CA ALA A 21 -11.38 3.40 4.28
C ALA A 21 -12.41 3.19 5.39
N SER A 22 -13.69 3.27 5.02
CA SER A 22 -14.78 2.87 5.91
C SER A 22 -14.57 1.44 6.41
N PRO A 23 -14.90 1.12 7.67
CA PRO A 23 -14.77 -0.23 8.22
C PRO A 23 -15.64 -1.27 7.48
N SER A 24 -16.65 -0.83 6.71
CA SER A 24 -17.47 -1.71 5.86
C SER A 24 -16.82 -2.11 4.53
N VAL A 25 -15.72 -1.47 4.12
CA VAL A 25 -15.02 -1.77 2.88
C VAL A 25 -14.27 -3.09 2.99
N ARG A 26 -14.27 -3.90 1.92
CA ARG A 26 -13.41 -5.09 1.81
C ARG A 26 -12.24 -4.83 0.86
N CYS A 27 -11.03 -5.01 1.38
CA CYS A 27 -9.78 -5.03 0.62
C CYS A 27 -8.93 -6.24 1.03
N PRO A 28 -9.22 -7.45 0.54
CA PRO A 28 -8.37 -8.61 0.76
C PRO A 28 -6.97 -8.42 0.15
N ALA A 29 -5.97 -9.05 0.75
CA ALA A 29 -4.61 -9.04 0.20
C ALA A 29 -4.57 -9.54 -1.26
N ARG A 30 -3.66 -8.97 -2.05
CA ARG A 30 -3.45 -9.22 -3.49
C ARG A 30 -4.56 -8.73 -4.40
N TRP A 31 -5.62 -8.12 -3.87
CA TRP A 31 -6.60 -7.44 -4.72
C TRP A 31 -5.99 -6.17 -5.30
N ARG A 32 -6.41 -5.83 -6.52
CA ARG A 32 -6.09 -4.55 -7.15
C ARG A 32 -7.15 -3.53 -6.75
N VAL A 33 -6.70 -2.38 -6.27
CA VAL A 33 -7.57 -1.29 -5.84
C VAL A 33 -7.27 -0.04 -6.65
N THR A 34 -8.29 0.78 -6.87
CA THR A 34 -8.17 2.08 -7.52
C THR A 34 -8.27 3.16 -6.44
N LEU A 35 -7.27 4.02 -6.36
CA LEU A 35 -7.23 5.17 -5.48
C LEU A 35 -8.04 6.33 -6.09
N PRO A 36 -8.44 7.33 -5.29
CA PRO A 36 -9.26 8.45 -5.76
C PRO A 36 -8.63 9.27 -6.90
N ASP A 37 -7.30 9.26 -7.01
CA ASP A 37 -6.55 9.93 -8.08
C ASP A 37 -6.49 9.09 -9.38
N GLY A 38 -7.18 7.95 -9.42
CA GLY A 38 -7.22 7.03 -10.55
C GLY A 38 -6.03 6.08 -10.64
N ARG A 39 -5.04 6.19 -9.74
CA ARG A 39 -3.94 5.22 -9.67
C ARG A 39 -4.44 3.89 -9.14
N TRP A 40 -3.69 2.84 -9.43
CA TRP A 40 -3.99 1.50 -8.95
C TRP A 40 -2.81 0.93 -8.20
N THR A 41 -3.10 0.15 -7.16
CA THR A 41 -2.09 -0.57 -6.39
C THR A 41 -2.61 -1.94 -5.98
N THR A 42 -1.72 -2.79 -5.46
CA THR A 42 -2.05 -4.10 -4.93
C THR A 42 -2.09 -4.04 -3.41
N VAL A 43 -3.14 -4.57 -2.81
CA VAL A 43 -3.28 -4.63 -1.35
C VAL A 43 -2.22 -5.57 -0.78
N ILE A 44 -1.40 -5.05 0.15
CA ILE A 44 -0.41 -5.83 0.89
C ILE A 44 -1.03 -6.33 2.20
N ALA A 45 -1.62 -5.43 2.98
CA ALA A 45 -2.32 -5.73 4.22
C ALA A 45 -3.62 -4.93 4.29
N ALA A 46 -4.56 -5.39 5.11
CA ALA A 46 -5.77 -4.65 5.45
C ALA A 46 -6.11 -4.95 6.90
N LEU A 47 -6.10 -3.92 7.75
CA LEU A 47 -6.20 -4.02 9.19
C LEU A 47 -7.44 -3.28 9.66
N THR A 48 -8.35 -4.01 10.30
CA THR A 48 -9.50 -3.39 10.99
C THR A 48 -9.02 -2.74 12.27
N ARG A 49 -9.19 -1.42 12.38
CA ARG A 49 -8.92 -0.65 13.60
C ARG A 49 -10.25 -0.38 14.29
N ASP A 50 -10.46 -1.09 15.38
CA ASP A 50 -11.58 -0.90 16.31
C ASP A 50 -11.06 -0.14 17.53
N GLY A 51 -11.73 0.96 17.87
CA GLY A 51 -11.39 1.81 19.01
C GLY A 51 -11.60 1.16 20.38
N GLY A 52 -12.13 -0.06 20.44
CA GLY A 52 -12.32 -0.81 21.68
C GLY A 52 -13.35 -0.14 22.59
N SER A 53 -14.44 0.38 22.02
CA SER A 53 -15.48 1.17 22.71
C SER A 53 -15.06 2.57 23.22
N LEU A 54 -13.86 3.05 22.87
CA LEU A 54 -13.52 4.46 23.04
C LEU A 54 -14.24 5.33 21.98
N PRO A 55 -14.40 6.65 22.19
CA PRO A 55 -14.99 7.55 21.18
C PRO A 55 -14.09 7.80 19.96
N THR A 56 -13.13 6.91 19.70
CA THR A 56 -12.26 6.93 18.53
C THR A 56 -13.01 6.29 17.36
N PRO A 57 -13.03 6.93 16.18
CA PRO A 57 -13.67 6.34 15.00
C PRO A 57 -13.01 5.02 14.59
N ASP A 58 -13.84 4.05 14.22
CA ASP A 58 -13.38 2.80 13.61
C ASP A 58 -13.05 3.02 12.12
N TYR A 59 -12.03 2.33 11.62
CA TYR A 59 -11.63 2.42 10.21
C TYR A 59 -10.89 1.18 9.73
N LEU A 60 -10.81 1.04 8.41
CA LEU A 60 -9.92 0.08 7.76
C LEU A 60 -8.65 0.81 7.31
N GLU A 61 -7.49 0.31 7.74
CA GLU A 61 -6.17 0.74 7.30
C GLU A 61 -5.65 -0.26 6.27
N VAL A 62 -5.31 0.20 5.06
CA VAL A 62 -4.85 -0.65 3.94
C VAL A 62 -3.49 -0.16 3.45
#